data_AF-A0A2T0TGH2-F1
#
_entry.id   AF-A0A2T0TGH2-F1
#
_cell.length_a   1.000
_cell.length_b   1.000
_cell.length_c   1.000
_cell.angle_alpha   90.00
_cell.angle_beta   90.00
_cell.angle_gamma   90.00
#
_symmetry.space_group_name_H-M   'P 1'
#
loop_
_entity.id
_entity.type
_entity.pdbx_description
1 polymer ?
#
loop_
_entity_poly.entity_id
_entity_poly.type
_entity_poly.pdbx_seq_one_letter_code
_entity_poly.pdbx_strand_id
1 'polypeptide(L)'
;MTTDPTVVAEPPRRRAKHRLLQSLVALSMVVGAVGTTAGTASAAQTCTGATDANLCLWIDGVGNGNFRVHVGIDVHISRADAQEYIDDAGDPFTVWIRGNDNGPNEFLFSLPMTAIGASDESGLSGDFELVVPATSLNEDSGTDEIVAVVTLTDTDTNTVTKNFVSNQLVGNWP
;
A
#
# COMPACT_ATOMS: atom_id res chain seq x y z
N MET A 1 -16.67 -6.09 -91.98
CA MET A 1 -16.03 -4.83 -92.40
C MET A 1 -16.89 -3.71 -91.86
N THR A 2 -16.37 -2.93 -90.88
CA THR A 2 -16.86 -1.61 -90.40
C THR A 2 -18.33 -1.57 -89.90
N THR A 3 -18.72 -0.94 -88.80
CA THR A 3 -18.29 0.27 -88.07
C THR A 3 -19.19 0.32 -86.83
N ASP A 4 -18.67 0.78 -85.70
CA ASP A 4 -19.48 1.20 -84.54
C ASP A 4 -20.04 2.62 -84.80
N PRO A 5 -21.24 2.97 -84.30
CA PRO A 5 -21.31 4.25 -83.59
C PRO A 5 -22.22 4.27 -82.36
N THR A 6 -21.67 4.90 -81.33
CA THR A 6 -22.29 5.49 -80.14
C THR A 6 -23.39 6.51 -80.45
N VAL A 7 -24.55 6.48 -79.74
CA VAL A 7 -25.33 7.69 -79.34
C VAL A 7 -26.11 7.44 -78.05
N VAL A 8 -26.07 8.45 -77.16
CA VAL A 8 -26.69 8.61 -75.84
C VAL A 8 -28.08 9.26 -75.93
N ALA A 9 -29.05 8.88 -75.06
CA ALA A 9 -30.09 9.81 -74.53
C ALA A 9 -30.84 9.23 -73.29
N GLU A 10 -31.03 10.09 -72.28
CA GLU A 10 -31.68 9.91 -70.94
C GLU A 10 -33.24 10.03 -70.96
N PRO A 11 -33.95 10.35 -69.84
CA PRO A 11 -34.35 9.61 -68.61
C PRO A 11 -35.92 9.54 -68.49
N PRO A 12 -36.61 8.94 -67.46
CA PRO A 12 -36.83 9.63 -66.16
C PRO A 12 -37.26 8.77 -64.92
N ARG A 13 -37.13 9.41 -63.75
CA ARG A 13 -38.06 9.46 -62.59
C ARG A 13 -38.49 8.18 -61.84
N ARG A 14 -37.97 8.09 -60.61
CA ARG A 14 -38.64 7.82 -59.30
C ARG A 14 -39.85 6.88 -59.30
N ARG A 15 -39.75 5.81 -58.50
CA ARG A 15 -40.77 5.49 -57.47
C ARG A 15 -40.18 4.64 -56.34
N ALA A 16 -40.57 5.02 -55.13
CA ALA A 16 -40.08 4.54 -53.85
C ALA A 16 -40.72 3.20 -53.43
N LYS A 17 -40.02 2.48 -52.55
CA LYS A 17 -40.47 1.98 -51.23
C LYS A 17 -40.03 0.55 -50.93
N HIS A 18 -39.31 0.47 -49.82
CA HIS A 18 -39.24 -0.61 -48.84
C HIS A 18 -39.00 -2.05 -49.30
N ARG A 19 -37.87 -2.60 -48.82
CA ARG A 19 -37.89 -3.81 -48.00
C ARG A 19 -36.63 -3.87 -47.13
N LEU A 20 -36.84 -3.78 -45.81
CA LEU A 20 -35.88 -4.22 -44.81
C LEU A 20 -35.62 -5.72 -45.00
N LEU A 21 -34.37 -6.18 -44.85
CA LEU A 21 -34.06 -7.46 -44.20
C LEU A 21 -32.55 -7.63 -43.96
N GLN A 22 -32.20 -7.48 -42.68
CA GLN A 22 -31.26 -8.30 -41.89
C GLN A 22 -29.82 -8.48 -42.38
N SER A 23 -28.92 -7.69 -41.80
CA SER A 23 -27.47 -7.92 -41.78
C SER A 23 -27.11 -8.83 -40.61
N LEU A 24 -26.72 -10.07 -40.87
CA LEU A 24 -26.00 -10.93 -39.91
C LEU A 24 -24.54 -10.45 -39.86
N VAL A 25 -24.14 -9.85 -38.74
CA VAL A 25 -22.76 -9.42 -38.49
C VAL A 25 -21.98 -10.56 -37.85
N ALA A 26 -20.74 -10.69 -38.34
CA ALA A 26 -19.82 -11.78 -38.20
C ALA A 26 -19.12 -11.88 -36.84
N LEU A 27 -18.58 -13.08 -36.61
CA LEU A 27 -17.46 -13.45 -35.73
C LEU A 27 -16.53 -12.29 -35.34
N SER A 28 -16.20 -12.17 -34.06
CA SER A 28 -14.89 -11.64 -33.66
C SER A 28 -14.40 -12.19 -32.32
N MET A 29 -13.30 -12.94 -32.42
CA MET A 29 -12.10 -12.94 -31.57
C MET A 29 -12.22 -13.32 -30.08
N VAL A 30 -11.74 -14.53 -29.77
CA VAL A 30 -11.21 -14.89 -28.45
C VAL A 30 -9.96 -14.03 -28.18
N VAL A 31 -10.09 -13.07 -27.28
CA VAL A 31 -8.94 -12.36 -26.69
C VAL A 31 -8.35 -13.27 -25.62
N GLY A 32 -7.32 -14.02 -26.01
CA GLY A 32 -6.43 -14.69 -25.06
C GLY A 32 -5.47 -13.68 -24.46
N ALA A 33 -5.92 -12.92 -23.46
CA ALA A 33 -4.99 -12.24 -22.57
C ALA A 33 -4.40 -13.31 -21.65
N VAL A 34 -3.16 -13.73 -21.93
CA VAL A 34 -2.34 -14.39 -20.90
C VAL A 34 -2.13 -13.33 -19.83
N GLY A 35 -2.94 -13.41 -18.78
CA GLY A 35 -2.79 -12.57 -17.61
C GLY A 35 -1.46 -12.89 -16.98
N THR A 36 -0.47 -12.02 -17.18
CA THR A 36 0.55 -11.85 -16.16
C THR A 36 -0.19 -11.28 -14.96
N THR A 37 -0.50 -12.12 -13.97
CA THR A 37 -0.88 -11.64 -12.65
C THR A 37 0.36 -10.92 -12.11
N ALA A 38 0.49 -9.63 -12.44
CA ALA A 38 1.25 -8.73 -11.60
C ALA A 38 0.58 -8.86 -10.23
N GLY A 39 1.24 -9.58 -9.31
CA GLY A 39 0.83 -9.57 -7.91
C GLY A 39 0.68 -8.10 -7.56
N THR A 40 -0.51 -7.71 -7.11
CA THR A 40 -0.79 -6.34 -6.71
C THR A 40 0.32 -5.93 -5.77
N ALA A 41 1.11 -4.91 -6.15
CA ALA A 41 1.89 -4.15 -5.19
C ALA A 41 0.87 -3.53 -4.24
N SER A 42 0.52 -4.24 -3.18
CA SER A 42 -0.41 -3.79 -2.16
C SER A 42 0.39 -2.88 -1.25
N ALA A 43 0.43 -1.59 -1.60
CA ALA A 43 0.90 -0.56 -0.71
C ALA A 43 -0.28 -0.15 0.18
N ALA A 44 -0.16 -0.38 1.49
CA ALA A 44 -1.16 -0.01 2.47
C ALA A 44 -0.49 0.82 3.57
N GLN A 45 -1.15 1.89 4.01
CA GLN A 45 -0.63 2.80 5.03
C GLN A 45 -1.75 3.28 5.95
N THR A 46 -1.40 3.48 7.22
CA THR A 46 -2.24 4.20 8.17
C THR A 46 -1.38 5.07 9.08
N CYS A 47 -1.92 6.19 9.55
CA CYS A 47 -1.28 7.09 10.50
C CYS A 47 -2.28 7.53 11.57
N THR A 48 -1.86 7.63 12.83
CA THR A 48 -2.75 8.03 13.92
C THR A 48 -3.24 9.47 13.78
N GLY A 49 -2.40 10.38 13.26
CA GLY A 49 -2.71 11.81 13.18
C GLY A 49 -2.91 12.47 14.53
N ALA A 50 -2.46 11.84 15.62
CA ALA A 50 -2.62 12.38 16.96
C ALA A 50 -1.62 13.51 17.22
N THR A 51 -2.05 14.47 18.04
CA THR A 51 -1.34 15.75 18.25
C THR A 51 -0.15 15.64 19.17
N ASP A 52 -0.12 14.61 20.02
CA ASP A 52 0.97 14.35 20.97
C ASP A 52 2.00 13.37 20.39
N ALA A 53 1.57 12.45 19.51
CA ALA A 53 2.45 11.68 18.66
C ALA A 53 1.75 11.19 17.39
N ASN A 54 2.38 11.33 16.23
CA ASN A 54 1.88 10.77 14.98
C ASN A 54 2.66 9.50 14.65
N LEU A 55 1.98 8.34 14.66
CA LEU A 55 2.58 7.04 14.38
C LEU A 55 1.97 6.48 13.09
N CYS A 56 2.83 6.20 12.11
CA CYS A 56 2.46 5.64 10.82
C CYS A 56 2.98 4.22 10.67
N LEU A 57 2.14 3.33 10.14
CA LEU A 57 2.50 1.98 9.70
C LEU A 57 2.25 1.87 8.20
N TRP A 58 3.25 1.39 7.47
CA TRP A 58 3.23 1.21 6.03
C TRP A 58 3.73 -0.20 5.66
N ILE A 59 3.05 -0.82 4.69
CA ILE A 59 3.44 -2.10 4.09
C ILE A 59 3.46 -1.92 2.58
N ASP A 60 4.50 -2.42 1.93
CA ASP A 60 4.64 -2.40 0.49
C ASP A 60 5.18 -3.72 -0.06
N GLY A 61 4.57 -4.21 -1.13
CA GLY A 61 5.00 -5.43 -1.80
C GLY A 61 6.27 -5.17 -2.62
N VAL A 62 7.40 -5.72 -2.18
CA VAL A 62 8.70 -5.55 -2.87
C VAL A 62 9.01 -6.68 -3.87
N GLY A 63 8.05 -7.58 -4.09
CA GLY A 63 8.13 -8.70 -5.03
C GLY A 63 8.60 -10.01 -4.39
N ASN A 64 8.47 -11.12 -5.13
CA ASN A 64 8.82 -12.47 -4.69
C ASN A 64 8.14 -12.93 -3.39
N GLY A 65 6.93 -12.45 -3.10
CA GLY A 65 6.23 -12.76 -1.85
C GLY A 65 6.83 -12.09 -0.62
N ASN A 66 7.64 -11.04 -0.80
CA ASN A 66 8.19 -10.24 0.29
C ASN A 66 7.51 -8.88 0.36
N PHE A 67 7.46 -8.36 1.59
CA PHE A 67 6.88 -7.08 1.93
C PHE A 67 7.88 -6.26 2.74
N ARG A 68 8.06 -5.01 2.36
CA ARG A 68 8.70 -4.01 3.21
C ARG A 68 7.67 -3.54 4.22
N VAL A 69 8.02 -3.62 5.49
CA VAL A 69 7.24 -3.09 6.60
C VAL A 69 8.02 -1.91 7.17
N HIS A 70 7.36 -0.77 7.25
CA HIS A 70 7.96 0.47 7.71
C HIS A 70 7.07 1.11 8.76
N VAL A 71 7.71 1.63 9.81
CA VAL A 71 7.08 2.39 10.86
C VAL A 71 7.81 3.72 10.98
N GLY A 72 7.05 4.81 11.02
CA GLY A 72 7.56 6.15 11.29
C GLY A 72 6.80 6.75 12.47
N ILE A 73 7.49 7.38 13.41
CA ILE A 73 6.88 8.07 14.55
C ILE A 73 7.44 9.47 14.71
N ASP A 74 6.55 10.42 15.00
CA ASP A 74 6.87 11.75 15.48
C ASP A 74 6.27 11.93 16.88
N VAL A 75 7.10 12.06 17.91
CA VAL A 75 6.70 12.33 19.29
C VAL A 75 6.88 13.82 19.57
N HIS A 76 5.76 14.53 19.72
CA HIS A 76 5.75 15.99 19.84
C HIS A 76 6.19 16.43 21.24
N ILE A 77 7.50 16.51 21.43
CA ILE A 77 8.19 17.07 22.59
C ILE A 77 9.09 18.23 22.17
N SER A 78 9.72 18.92 23.12
CA SER A 78 10.68 19.95 22.76
C SER A 78 11.90 19.33 22.06
N ARG A 79 12.53 20.05 21.15
CA ARG A 79 13.77 19.60 20.51
C ARG A 79 14.87 19.28 21.52
N ALA A 80 14.93 20.01 22.64
CA ALA A 80 15.92 19.78 23.69
C ALA A 80 15.67 18.43 24.40
N ASP A 81 14.42 18.12 24.73
CA ASP A 81 14.06 16.82 25.33
C ASP A 81 14.27 15.69 24.31
N ALA A 82 13.96 15.92 23.03
CA ALA A 82 14.22 14.94 21.97
C ALA A 82 15.73 14.66 21.81
N GLN A 83 16.57 15.70 21.94
CA GLN A 83 18.01 15.55 21.84
C GLN A 83 18.58 14.74 23.02
N GLU A 84 17.97 14.83 24.21
CA GLU A 84 18.39 14.03 25.36
C GLU A 84 18.24 12.52 25.07
N TYR A 85 17.08 12.06 24.61
CA TYR A 85 16.90 10.66 24.16
C TYR A 85 17.90 10.20 23.08
N ILE A 86 18.39 11.12 22.23
CA ILE A 86 19.35 10.80 21.16
C ILE A 86 20.79 10.75 21.69
N ASP A 87 21.10 11.59 22.66
CA ASP A 87 22.44 11.70 23.26
C ASP A 87 22.73 10.53 24.22
N ASP A 88 21.69 9.89 24.74
CA ASP A 88 21.79 8.70 25.57
C ASP A 88 22.41 7.49 24.86
N ALA A 89 23.02 6.59 25.65
CA ALA A 89 23.56 5.34 25.12
C ALA A 89 22.44 4.29 24.94
N GLY A 90 22.05 4.06 23.68
CA GLY A 90 21.12 3.00 23.30
C GLY A 90 20.06 3.49 22.32
N ASP A 91 19.19 2.58 21.88
CA ASP A 91 18.04 2.96 21.07
C ASP A 91 16.87 3.29 22.01
N PRO A 92 16.36 4.53 22.02
CA PRO A 92 15.26 4.90 22.90
C PRO A 92 13.93 4.26 22.46
N PHE A 93 13.86 3.78 21.21
CA PHE A 93 12.68 3.14 20.65
C PHE A 93 12.86 1.63 20.51
N THR A 94 11.84 0.89 20.95
CA THR A 94 11.64 -0.51 20.58
C THR A 94 10.34 -0.64 19.80
N VAL A 95 10.38 -1.32 18.65
CA VAL A 95 9.22 -1.44 17.76
C VAL A 95 8.89 -2.90 17.49
N TRP A 96 7.60 -3.22 17.66
CA TRP A 96 7.04 -4.54 17.38
C TRP A 96 5.85 -4.44 16.45
N ILE A 97 5.76 -5.36 15.51
CA ILE A 97 4.55 -5.62 14.74
C ILE A 97 3.78 -6.73 15.43
N ARG A 98 2.47 -6.51 15.59
CA ARG A 98 1.55 -7.47 16.22
C ARG A 98 0.31 -7.71 15.39
N GLY A 99 -0.27 -8.90 15.52
CA GLY A 99 -1.69 -9.13 15.23
C GLY A 99 -2.60 -8.26 16.11
N ASN A 100 -3.85 -8.06 15.69
CA ASN A 100 -4.84 -7.26 16.42
C ASN A 100 -6.05 -8.08 16.92
N ASP A 101 -5.79 -9.27 17.45
CA ASP A 101 -6.81 -10.24 17.88
C ASP A 101 -7.00 -10.28 19.42
N ASN A 102 -6.31 -9.39 20.13
CA ASN A 102 -6.36 -9.18 21.59
C ASN A 102 -5.83 -10.37 22.44
N GLY A 103 -5.10 -11.30 21.82
CA GLY A 103 -4.41 -12.41 22.43
C GLY A 103 -3.05 -12.05 23.04
N PRO A 104 -2.54 -12.85 24.01
CA PRO A 104 -1.31 -12.54 24.74
C PRO A 104 -0.01 -12.79 23.95
N ASN A 105 -0.04 -13.37 22.74
CA ASN A 105 1.15 -13.82 22.00
C ASN A 105 1.13 -13.45 20.51
N GLU A 106 0.70 -12.23 20.19
CA GLU A 106 0.54 -11.80 18.80
C GLU A 106 1.75 -11.05 18.23
N PHE A 107 2.91 -11.11 18.92
CA PHE A 107 4.13 -10.49 18.42
C PHE A 107 4.68 -11.27 17.24
N LEU A 108 4.63 -10.66 16.05
CA LEU A 108 5.08 -11.29 14.82
C LEU A 108 6.60 -11.13 14.68
N PHE A 109 7.10 -9.89 14.74
CA PHE A 109 8.51 -9.54 14.63
C PHE A 109 8.78 -8.10 15.09
N SER A 110 10.04 -7.79 15.38
CA SER A 110 10.50 -6.44 15.68
C SER A 110 11.07 -5.75 14.44
N LEU A 111 11.02 -4.42 14.43
CA LEU A 111 11.66 -3.61 13.39
C LEU A 111 12.92 -2.95 13.94
N PRO A 112 14.06 -3.03 13.22
CA PRO A 112 15.25 -2.27 13.57
C PRO A 112 15.06 -0.79 13.22
N MET A 113 15.65 0.09 14.03
CA MET A 113 15.70 1.52 13.75
C MET A 113 16.63 1.78 12.57
N THR A 114 16.19 2.63 11.64
CA THR A 114 16.96 3.05 10.46
C THR A 114 17.38 4.51 10.53
N ALA A 115 16.59 5.33 11.21
CA ALA A 115 16.93 6.73 11.49
C ALA A 115 16.27 7.21 12.79
N ILE A 116 16.90 8.19 13.43
CA ILE A 116 16.37 8.94 14.57
C ILE A 116 16.77 10.41 14.40
N GLY A 117 15.92 11.32 14.84
CA GLY A 117 16.22 12.75 14.73
C GLY A 117 15.39 13.61 15.67
N ALA A 118 15.89 14.82 15.92
CA ALA A 118 15.21 15.85 16.69
C ALA A 118 14.98 17.09 15.82
N SER A 119 13.75 17.62 15.84
CA SER A 119 13.37 18.85 15.13
C SER A 119 12.44 19.72 15.98
N ASP A 120 12.34 21.00 15.62
CA ASP A 120 11.42 21.92 16.29
C ASP A 120 9.96 21.69 15.84
N GLU A 121 9.76 21.09 14.68
CA GLU A 121 8.45 20.79 14.09
C GLU A 121 7.82 19.50 14.62
N SER A 122 8.60 18.42 14.74
CA SER A 122 8.10 17.08 15.08
C SER A 122 8.47 16.62 16.49
N GLY A 123 9.45 17.27 17.13
CA GLY A 123 10.04 16.78 18.38
C GLY A 123 11.02 15.65 18.11
N LEU A 124 10.77 14.46 18.68
CA LEU A 124 11.58 13.26 18.48
C LEU A 124 10.97 12.39 17.38
N SER A 125 11.71 12.16 16.30
CA SER A 125 11.29 11.33 15.18
C SER A 125 12.12 10.05 15.09
N GLY A 126 11.49 8.95 14.66
CA GLY A 126 12.16 7.67 14.43
C GLY A 126 11.57 6.92 13.24
N ASP A 127 12.44 6.30 12.45
CA ASP A 127 12.10 5.45 11.30
C ASP A 127 12.60 4.03 11.53
N PHE A 128 11.79 3.05 11.12
CA PHE A 128 12.08 1.63 11.30
C PHE A 128 11.68 0.87 10.05
N GLU A 129 12.48 -0.11 9.63
CA GLU A 129 12.18 -0.88 8.41
C GLU A 129 12.70 -2.31 8.48
N LEU A 130 11.89 -3.26 7.99
CA LEU A 130 12.31 -4.64 7.72
C LEU A 130 11.60 -5.18 6.49
N VAL A 131 12.29 -5.97 5.69
CA VAL A 131 11.67 -6.77 4.62
C VAL A 131 11.41 -8.17 5.15
N VAL A 132 10.17 -8.62 5.08
CA VAL A 132 9.71 -9.91 5.59
C VAL A 132 8.98 -10.71 4.50
N PRO A 133 8.96 -12.05 4.57
CA PRO A 133 8.07 -12.84 3.73
C PRO A 133 6.60 -12.63 4.13
N ALA A 134 5.68 -12.86 3.20
CA ALA A 134 4.23 -12.78 3.44
C ALA A 134 3.76 -13.59 4.65
N THR A 135 4.36 -14.78 4.84
CA THR A 135 4.08 -15.66 5.98
C THR A 135 4.38 -15.05 7.35
N SER A 136 5.15 -13.96 7.41
CA SER A 136 5.41 -13.22 8.66
C SER A 136 4.32 -12.21 8.97
N LEU A 137 3.51 -11.83 7.99
CA LEU A 137 2.37 -10.90 8.12
C LEU A 137 1.04 -11.64 8.26
N ASN A 138 1.01 -12.91 7.83
CA ASN A 138 -0.14 -13.79 7.94
C ASN A 138 -0.35 -14.20 9.40
N GLU A 139 -1.41 -13.69 10.01
CA GLU A 139 -1.71 -13.93 11.43
C GLU A 139 -2.69 -15.10 11.60
N ASP A 140 -3.66 -15.25 10.69
CA ASP A 140 -4.68 -16.28 10.76
C ASP A 140 -5.28 -16.72 9.39
N SER A 141 -6.43 -17.41 9.42
CA SER A 141 -7.12 -17.87 8.19
C SER A 141 -8.08 -16.84 7.59
N GLY A 142 -8.16 -15.65 8.19
CA GLY A 142 -9.10 -14.58 7.90
C GLY A 142 -8.46 -13.44 7.11
N THR A 143 -8.83 -12.21 7.47
CA THR A 143 -8.21 -11.00 6.92
C THR A 143 -7.09 -10.62 7.87
N ASP A 144 -5.88 -10.42 7.36
CA ASP A 144 -4.74 -10.12 8.20
C ASP A 144 -4.81 -8.70 8.75
N GLU A 145 -4.63 -8.56 10.05
CA GLU A 145 -4.89 -7.33 10.77
C GLU A 145 -3.76 -7.06 11.75
N ILE A 146 -2.95 -6.05 11.44
CA ILE A 146 -1.75 -5.76 12.21
C ILE A 146 -1.69 -4.33 12.71
N VAL A 147 -0.93 -4.15 13.79
CA VAL A 147 -0.60 -2.85 14.39
C VAL A 147 0.90 -2.78 14.67
N ALA A 148 1.44 -1.57 14.66
CA ALA A 148 2.76 -1.28 15.20
C ALA A 148 2.63 -0.83 16.65
N VAL A 149 3.42 -1.42 17.54
CA VAL A 149 3.59 -0.99 18.92
C VAL A 149 4.99 -0.44 19.09
N VAL A 150 5.08 0.84 19.44
CA VAL A 150 6.33 1.56 19.68
C VAL A 150 6.43 1.89 21.16
N THR A 151 7.51 1.45 21.79
CA THR A 151 7.84 1.78 23.17
C THR A 151 8.97 2.80 23.18
N LEU A 152 8.76 3.94 23.84
CA LEU A 152 9.78 4.93 24.13
C LEU A 152 10.30 4.70 25.56
N THR A 153 11.62 4.53 25.66
CA THR A 153 12.34 4.27 26.91
C THR A 153 13.37 5.37 27.11
N ASP A 154 13.36 5.97 28.29
CA ASP A 154 14.49 6.75 28.80
C ASP A 154 15.59 5.75 29.18
N THR A 155 16.67 5.76 28.40
CA THR A 155 17.76 4.79 28.47
C THR A 155 18.71 5.06 29.62
N ASP A 156 18.83 6.31 30.07
CA ASP A 156 19.57 6.70 31.26
C ASP A 156 18.99 6.06 32.53
N THR A 157 17.66 6.06 32.66
CA THR A 157 16.97 5.49 33.83
C THR A 157 16.43 4.09 33.59
N ASN A 158 16.49 3.60 32.35
CA ASN A 158 15.86 2.36 31.90
C ASN A 158 14.35 2.30 32.22
N THR A 159 13.67 3.43 32.03
CA THR A 159 12.24 3.60 32.33
C THR A 159 11.44 3.71 31.05
N VAL A 160 10.37 2.93 30.92
CA VAL A 160 9.40 3.12 29.84
C VAL A 160 8.61 4.39 30.08
N THR A 161 8.81 5.38 29.23
CA THR A 161 8.12 6.67 29.30
C THR A 161 6.74 6.60 28.66
N LYS A 162 6.63 5.95 27.49
CA LYS A 162 5.38 5.91 26.73
C LYS A 162 5.30 4.70 25.81
N ASN A 163 4.07 4.23 25.59
CA ASN A 163 3.74 3.25 24.56
C ASN A 163 2.79 3.88 23.56
N PHE A 164 3.05 3.66 22.28
CA PHE A 164 2.25 4.12 21.17
C PHE A 164 1.78 2.91 20.36
N VAL A 165 0.56 3.00 19.85
CA VAL A 165 -0.02 1.96 18.99
C VAL A 165 -0.55 2.64 17.74
N SER A 166 -0.20 2.11 16.56
CA SER A 166 -0.72 2.63 15.30
C SER A 166 -2.22 2.35 15.19
N ASN A 167 -2.86 2.99 14.23
CA ASN A 167 -4.13 2.45 13.73
C ASN A 167 -3.91 1.03 13.19
N GLN A 168 -4.97 0.22 13.20
CA GLN A 168 -4.97 -1.08 12.55
C GLN A 168 -4.80 -0.92 11.03
N LEU A 169 -3.98 -1.78 10.46
CA LEU A 169 -3.80 -1.91 9.03
C LEU A 169 -4.31 -3.30 8.63
N VAL A 170 -5.25 -3.31 7.70
CA VAL A 170 -5.97 -4.50 7.26
C VAL A 170 -5.50 -4.85 5.85
N GLY A 171 -5.15 -6.11 5.64
CA GLY A 171 -4.70 -6.58 4.34
C GLY A 171 -4.93 -8.07 4.14
N ASN A 172 -4.53 -8.55 2.97
CA ASN A 172 -4.41 -9.97 2.69
C ASN A 172 -3.02 -10.12 2.09
N TRP A 173 -2.09 -10.66 2.87
CA TRP A 173 -0.69 -10.80 2.50
C TRP A 173 -0.39 -12.28 2.23
N PRO A 174 -0.59 -12.75 0.97
CA PRO A 174 -0.57 -14.16 0.61
C PRO A 174 0.83 -14.79 0.55
#